data_AF-A0A1I1NXJ5-F1
#
_entry.id   AF-A0A1I1NXJ5-F1
#
_cell.length_a   1.000
_cell.length_b   1.000
_cell.length_c   1.000
_cell.angle_alpha   90.00
_cell.angle_beta   90.00
_cell.angle_gamma   90.00
#
_symmetry.space_group_name_H-M   'P 1'
#
loop_
_entity.id
_entity.type
_entity.pdbx_description
1 polymer ?
#
loop_
_entity_poly.entity_id
_entity_poly.type
_entity_poly.pdbx_seq_one_letter_code
_entity_poly.pdbx_strand_id
1 'polypeptide(L)' 'MNDFPQGSVHQAGEDLEAAVRMDPIVPGLWGSLTPLGRNEFICWVQSAKQATPHCANLLGAS' A
#
# COMPACT_ATOMS: atom_id res chain seq x y z
N MET A 1 12.78 -15.25 7.44
CA MET A 1 11.71 -14.43 8.06
C MET A 1 11.72 -13.10 7.33
N ASN A 2 10.58 -12.67 6.78
CA ASN A 2 10.54 -11.44 5.99
C ASN A 2 10.52 -10.24 6.95
N ASP A 3 11.65 -9.54 7.10
CA ASP A 3 11.88 -8.45 8.08
C ASP A 3 11.26 -7.11 7.63
N PHE A 4 10.14 -7.15 6.91
CA PHE A 4 9.48 -5.94 6.43
C PHE A 4 8.46 -5.43 7.45
N PRO A 5 8.57 -4.19 7.97
CA PRO A 5 7.62 -3.65 8.93
C PRO A 5 6.20 -3.59 8.35
N GLN A 6 5.27 -4.33 8.96
CA GLN A 6 3.87 -4.39 8.54
C GLN A 6 3.01 -3.38 9.30
N GLY A 7 1.77 -3.19 8.82
CA GLY A 7 0.71 -2.52 9.59
C GLY A 7 0.18 -3.40 10.72
N SER A 8 -0.67 -2.83 11.58
CA SER A 8 -1.28 -3.57 12.69
C SER A 8 -2.28 -4.64 12.25
N VAL A 9 -3.08 -4.35 11.20
CA VAL A 9 -4.11 -5.24 10.66
C VAL A 9 -3.81 -5.60 9.21
N HIS A 10 -3.38 -4.62 8.41
CA HIS A 10 -3.05 -4.83 7.00
C HIS A 10 -1.57 -5.15 6.79
N GLN A 11 -1.31 -6.10 5.89
CA GLN A 11 0.03 -6.42 5.41
C GLN A 11 0.27 -5.79 4.04
N ALA A 12 1.47 -5.23 3.85
CA ALA A 12 1.92 -4.74 2.57
C ALA A 12 2.02 -5.90 1.58
N GLY A 13 1.50 -5.68 0.37
CA GLY A 13 1.70 -6.60 -0.75
C GLY A 13 3.13 -6.54 -1.27
N GLU A 14 3.52 -7.57 -2.04
CA GLU A 14 4.87 -7.70 -2.60
C GLU A 14 5.30 -6.49 -3.43
N ASP A 15 4.37 -5.86 -4.14
CA ASP A 15 4.63 -4.72 -5.00
C ASP A 15 4.92 -3.44 -4.20
N LEU A 16 4.19 -3.22 -3.09
CA LEU A 16 4.48 -2.11 -2.17
C LEU A 16 5.81 -2.33 -1.46
N GLU A 17 6.09 -3.56 -1.00
CA GLU A 17 7.38 -3.89 -0.41
C GLU A 17 8.53 -3.67 -1.40
N ALA A 18 8.39 -4.13 -2.65
CA ALA A 18 9.38 -3.91 -3.69
C ALA A 18 9.61 -2.41 -3.94
N ALA A 19 8.54 -1.62 -4.08
CA ALA A 19 8.63 -0.18 -4.28
C ALA A 19 9.33 0.54 -3.10
N VAL A 20 9.03 0.15 -1.86
CA VAL A 20 9.71 0.69 -0.67
C VAL A 20 11.19 0.37 -0.68
N ARG A 21 11.58 -0.83 -1.13
CA ARG A 21 12.98 -1.29 -1.17
C ARG A 21 13.81 -0.73 -2.34
N MET A 22 13.17 -0.16 -3.36
CA MET A 22 13.87 0.37 -4.55
C MET A 22 14.68 1.64 -4.27
N ASP A 23 14.31 2.41 -3.26
CA ASP A 23 15.03 3.63 -2.85
C ASP A 23 15.82 3.37 -1.56
N PRO A 24 17.07 3.83 -1.44
CA PRO A 24 17.90 3.57 -0.26
C PRO A 24 17.42 4.24 1.03
N ILE A 25 16.59 5.29 0.96
CA ILE A 25 16.12 6.08 2.11
C ILE A 25 14.72 5.62 2.55
N VAL A 26 13.86 5.27 1.59
CA VAL A 26 12.44 4.95 1.83
C VAL A 26 12.21 3.81 2.85
N PRO A 27 13.01 2.73 2.93
CA PRO A 27 12.83 1.69 3.96
C PRO A 27 12.98 2.22 5.38
N GLY A 28 13.91 3.17 5.59
CA GLY A 28 14.10 3.83 6.89
C GLY A 28 12.90 4.71 7.25
N LEU A 29 12.38 5.46 6.29
CA LEU A 29 11.17 6.28 6.47
C LEU A 29 9.95 5.38 6.75
N TRP A 30 9.79 4.29 6.02
CA TRP A 30 8.72 3.32 6.20
C TRP A 30 8.75 2.67 7.59
N GLY A 31 9.95 2.28 8.06
CA GLY A 31 10.17 1.75 9.40
C GLY A 31 9.88 2.76 10.51
N SER A 32 10.12 4.05 10.26
CA SER A 32 9.88 5.14 11.22
C SER A 32 8.40 5.47 11.45
N LEU A 33 7.52 5.04 10.55
CA LEU A 33 6.07 5.19 10.73
C LEU A 33 5.58 4.39 11.93
N THR A 34 4.50 4.87 12.56
CA THR A 34 3.80 4.06 13.56
C THR A 34 3.18 2.82 12.89
N PRO A 35 2.93 1.72 13.64
CA PRO A 35 2.20 0.57 13.10
C PRO A 35 0.84 0.95 12.50
N LEU A 36 0.15 1.93 13.09
CA LEU A 36 -1.10 2.49 12.55
C LEU A 36 -0.86 3.28 11.26
N GLY A 37 0.19 4.10 11.18
CA GLY A 37 0.52 4.85 9.96
C GLY A 37 0.78 3.95 8.75
N ARG A 38 1.49 2.83 8.96
CA ARG A 38 1.64 1.79 7.91
C ARG A 38 0.31 1.14 7.58
N ASN A 39 -0.51 0.82 8.58
CA ASN A 39 -1.83 0.22 8.40
C ASN A 39 -2.71 1.05 7.46
N GLU A 40 -2.81 2.36 7.71
CA GLU A 40 -3.61 3.28 6.89
C GLU A 40 -3.05 3.43 5.48
N PHE A 41 -1.72 3.54 5.33
CA PHE A 41 -1.10 3.64 4.01
C PHE A 41 -1.34 2.37 3.17
N ILE A 42 -1.20 1.19 3.77
CA ILE A 42 -1.46 -0.09 3.10
C ILE A 42 -2.93 -0.17 2.67
N CYS A 43 -3.88 0.17 3.56
CA CYS A 43 -5.30 0.18 3.25
C CYS A 43 -5.62 1.12 2.07
N TRP A 44 -5.01 2.30 2.05
CA TRP A 44 -5.17 3.27 0.96
C TRP A 44 -4.65 2.72 -0.38
N VAL A 45 -3.44 2.15 -0.40
CA VAL A 45 -2.87 1.52 -1.61
C VAL A 45 -3.74 0.36 -2.10
N GLN A 46 -4.18 -0.52 -1.20
CA GLN A 46 -5.05 -1.66 -1.55
C GLN A 46 -6.41 -1.20 -2.09
N SER A 47 -6.98 -0.14 -1.52
CA SER A 47 -8.24 0.44 -1.98
C SER A 47 -8.09 1.06 -3.38
N ALA A 48 -6.96 1.71 -3.68
CA ALA A 48 -6.68 2.25 -5.02
C ALA A 48 -6.54 1.16 -6.09
N LYS A 49 -6.08 -0.05 -5.73
CA LYS A 49 -5.98 -1.21 -6.64
C LYS A 49 -7.30 -1.91 -6.88
N GLN A 50 -8.27 -1.77 -5.96
CA GLN A 50 -9.61 -2.27 -6.17
C GLN A 50 -10.25 -1.39 -7.25
N ALA A 51 -10.15 -1.84 -8.49
CA ALA A 51 -10.85 -1.29 -9.64
C ALA A 51 -12.36 -1.41 -9.41
N THR A 52 -12.89 -0.53 -8.56
CA THR A 52 -14.30 -0.44 -8.31
C THR A 52 -14.93 0.09 -9.59
N PRO A 53 -16.07 -0.45 -10.07
CA PRO A 53 -16.70 -0.07 -11.33
C PRO A 53 -17.11 1.41 -11.46
N HIS A 54 -16.79 2.26 -10.49
CA HIS A 54 -17.13 3.67 -10.54
C HIS A 54 -16.40 4.42 -11.67
N CYS A 55 -15.17 4.02 -12.03
CA CYS A 55 -14.48 4.55 -13.21
C CYS A 55 -15.03 3.98 -14.53
N ALA A 56 -15.56 2.75 -14.53
CA ALA A 56 -16.21 2.16 -15.70
C ALA A 56 -17.55 2.87 -16.03
N ASN A 57 -18.29 3.34 -15.01
CA ASN A 57 -19.53 4.09 -15.20
C ASN A 57 -19.33 5.54 -15.69
N LEU A 58 -18.12 6.09 -15.67
CA LEU A 58 -17.82 7.42 -16.21
C LEU A 58 -17.61 7.42 -17.73
N LEU A 59 -17.50 6.24 -18.37
CA LEU A 59 -17.31 6.10 -19.81
C LEU A 59 -18.60 5.79 -20.59
N GLY A 60 -19.77 5.83 -19.95
CA GLY A 60 -21.05 5.84 -20.68
C GLY A 60 -21.25 4.67 -21.65
N ALA A 61 -20.81 3.46 -21.28
CA ALA A 61 -21.20 2.26 -22.00
C ALA A 61 -22.64 1.88 -21.60
N SER A 62 -23.61 2.49 -22.29
CA SER A 62 -24.95 1.90 -22.49
C SER A 62 -24.89 0.81 -23.55
#